data_AF-A0A0J9VWH1-F1
#
_entry.id   AF-A0A0J9VWH1-F1
#
_cell.length_a   1.000
_cell.length_b   1.000
_cell.length_c   1.000
_cell.angle_alpha   90.00
_cell.angle_beta   90.00
_cell.angle_gamma   90.00
#
_symmetry.space_group_name_H-M   'P 1'
#
loop_
_entity.id
_entity.type
_entity.pdbx_description
1 polymer ?
#
loop_
_entity_poly.entity_id
_entity_poly.type
_entity_poly.pdbx_seq_one_letter_code
_entity_poly.pdbx_strand_id
1 'polypeptide(L)'
;MSSNGAERLANRKPIKKPVPAYLPSPGSVLTVDKALYTSIREAPRELIEEFTLPIRSGKAWKAPAGCIVKISTPEGPQVGDLNIWNAHNPRERFWASRTKQLHASHVSTYDRLWSNLPYMRPLATIITDTLDWYGTDEHGGRVHDLLGTRCDPYINTVLSGGQYNFQCHSNLTRAVLPYGLNEGDVHDVINIFQVTGLDEQGRYFMNPCPAEKGDYIEFLAEQDLLMALSKYTFEWNGS
;
A
#
# COMPACT_ATOMS: atom_id res chain seq x y z
N MET A 1 34.88 -25.91 19.19
CA MET A 1 35.54 -25.49 17.94
C MET A 1 34.50 -24.80 17.09
N SER A 2 34.48 -23.47 17.12
CA SER A 2 33.56 -22.66 16.31
C SER A 2 33.99 -22.79 14.85
N SER A 3 33.24 -23.55 14.04
CA SER A 3 33.38 -23.45 12.58
C SER A 3 33.14 -21.99 12.20
N ASN A 4 34.19 -21.32 11.74
CA ASN A 4 34.18 -19.91 11.40
C ASN A 4 33.08 -19.66 10.35
N GLY A 5 32.32 -18.56 10.44
CA GLY A 5 31.25 -18.26 9.49
C GLY A 5 31.73 -18.27 8.03
N ALA A 6 32.98 -17.87 7.81
CA ALA A 6 33.64 -17.95 6.50
C ALA A 6 33.78 -19.38 5.97
N GLU A 7 34.13 -20.34 6.83
CA GLU A 7 34.25 -21.76 6.48
C GLU A 7 32.87 -22.35 6.14
N ARG A 8 31.83 -21.99 6.91
CA ARG A 8 30.45 -22.40 6.63
C ARG A 8 29.94 -21.84 5.31
N LEU A 9 30.31 -20.60 4.96
CA LEU A 9 29.96 -19.97 3.69
C LEU A 9 30.70 -20.62 2.52
N ALA A 10 32.01 -20.88 2.65
CA ALA A 10 32.81 -21.56 1.65
C ALA A 10 32.32 -22.99 1.38
N ASN A 11 31.87 -23.69 2.42
CA ASN A 11 31.31 -25.04 2.33
C ASN A 11 29.81 -25.07 1.99
N ARG A 12 29.17 -23.92 1.74
CA ARG A 12 27.74 -23.86 1.41
C ARG A 12 27.51 -24.48 0.04
N LYS A 13 26.79 -25.61 0.01
CA LYS A 13 26.37 -26.24 -1.24
C LYS A 13 25.54 -25.27 -2.10
N PRO A 14 25.60 -25.36 -3.44
CA PRO A 14 24.76 -24.56 -4.32
C PRO A 14 23.28 -24.66 -3.94
N ILE A 15 22.63 -23.50 -3.81
CA ILE A 15 21.20 -23.40 -3.50
C ILE A 15 20.45 -23.44 -4.83
N LYS A 16 19.47 -24.34 -4.95
CA LYS A 16 18.57 -24.38 -6.11
C LYS A 16 17.76 -23.08 -6.17
N LYS A 17 17.45 -22.60 -7.38
CA LYS A 17 16.61 -21.41 -7.55
C LYS A 17 15.30 -21.57 -6.75
N PRO A 18 15.01 -20.69 -5.78
CA PRO A 18 13.81 -20.81 -4.97
C PRO A 18 12.57 -20.47 -5.80
N VAL A 19 11.43 -21.03 -5.39
CA VAL A 19 10.11 -20.73 -5.94
C VAL A 19 9.35 -19.88 -4.90
N PRO A 20 8.53 -18.90 -5.32
CA PRO A 20 7.70 -18.14 -4.39
C PRO A 20 6.83 -19.06 -3.51
N ALA A 21 6.68 -18.69 -2.23
CA ALA A 21 6.00 -19.52 -1.24
C ALA A 21 4.48 -19.61 -1.47
N TYR A 22 3.88 -18.57 -2.04
CA TYR A 22 2.47 -18.49 -2.36
C TYR A 22 2.36 -18.17 -3.84
N LEU A 23 1.84 -19.13 -4.61
CA LEU A 23 1.50 -18.94 -6.01
C LEU A 23 0.00 -19.22 -6.18
N PRO A 24 -0.70 -18.46 -7.03
CA PRO A 24 -2.09 -18.77 -7.34
C PRO A 24 -2.17 -20.13 -8.04
N SER A 25 -2.92 -21.06 -7.45
CA SER A 25 -3.34 -22.30 -8.08
C SER A 25 -4.80 -22.20 -8.53
N PRO A 26 -5.23 -22.98 -9.56
CA PRO A 26 -6.62 -22.98 -9.99
C PRO A 26 -7.59 -23.19 -8.82
N GLY A 27 -8.53 -22.27 -8.64
CA GLY A 27 -9.51 -22.28 -7.53
C GLY A 27 -8.99 -21.76 -6.18
N SER A 28 -7.74 -21.29 -6.11
CA SER A 28 -7.23 -20.66 -4.89
C SER A 28 -7.88 -19.30 -4.65
N VAL A 29 -7.92 -18.88 -3.39
CA VAL A 29 -8.37 -17.54 -2.99
C VAL A 29 -7.48 -16.40 -3.51
N LEU A 30 -6.32 -16.73 -4.07
CA LEU A 30 -5.41 -15.78 -4.73
C LEU A 30 -5.75 -15.62 -6.22
N THR A 31 -6.56 -16.51 -6.78
CA THR A 31 -7.12 -16.35 -8.12
C THR A 31 -8.41 -15.55 -8.02
N VAL A 32 -8.50 -14.45 -8.75
CA VAL A 32 -9.74 -13.66 -8.84
C VAL A 32 -10.50 -14.00 -10.12
N ASP A 33 -11.83 -13.93 -10.05
CA ASP A 33 -12.68 -13.97 -11.24
C ASP A 33 -12.56 -12.63 -11.99
N LYS A 34 -11.61 -12.56 -12.93
CA LYS A 34 -11.33 -11.34 -13.69
C LYS A 34 -12.55 -10.85 -14.47
N ALA A 35 -13.41 -11.75 -14.95
CA ALA A 35 -14.62 -11.38 -15.67
C ALA A 35 -15.63 -10.69 -14.74
N LEU A 36 -15.80 -11.22 -13.53
CA LEU A 36 -16.61 -10.59 -12.50
C LEU A 36 -16.10 -9.19 -12.15
N TYR A 37 -14.82 -9.03 -11.80
CA TYR A 37 -14.28 -7.72 -11.43
C TYR A 37 -14.30 -6.71 -12.58
N THR A 38 -14.11 -7.17 -13.82
CA THR A 38 -14.26 -6.33 -15.02
C THR A 38 -15.71 -5.86 -15.17
N SER A 39 -16.69 -6.75 -14.98
CA SER A 39 -18.11 -6.37 -15.03
C SER A 39 -18.50 -5.38 -13.95
N ILE A 40 -17.94 -5.50 -12.73
CA ILE A 40 -18.14 -4.55 -11.63
C ILE A 40 -17.52 -3.19 -11.98
N ARG A 41 -16.32 -3.19 -12.55
CA ARG A 41 -15.66 -1.97 -13.02
C ARG A 41 -16.49 -1.26 -14.09
N GLU A 42 -17.09 -2.00 -15.01
CA GLU A 42 -17.82 -1.42 -16.16
C GLU A 42 -19.30 -1.13 -15.86
N ALA A 43 -19.82 -1.59 -14.72
CA ALA A 43 -21.20 -1.33 -14.32
C ALA A 43 -21.48 0.17 -14.18
N PRO A 44 -22.72 0.62 -14.48
CA PRO A 44 -23.15 2.00 -14.20
C PRO A 44 -22.94 2.35 -12.73
N ARG A 45 -22.49 3.58 -12.46
CA ARG A 45 -22.12 4.03 -11.12
C ARG A 45 -22.83 5.34 -10.79
N GLU A 46 -23.24 5.49 -9.53
CA GLU A 46 -23.71 6.74 -8.95
C GLU A 46 -22.66 7.26 -7.96
N LEU A 47 -22.38 8.57 -8.01
CA LEU A 47 -21.42 9.19 -7.11
C LEU A 47 -22.06 9.37 -5.72
N ILE A 48 -21.42 8.81 -4.69
CA ILE A 48 -21.90 8.89 -3.30
C ILE A 48 -21.24 10.06 -2.55
N GLU A 49 -19.92 10.19 -2.64
CA GLU A 49 -19.15 11.26 -1.99
C GLU A 49 -17.93 11.61 -2.86
N GLU A 50 -17.57 12.89 -2.89
CA GLU A 50 -16.33 13.40 -3.49
C GLU A 50 -15.69 14.42 -2.56
N PHE A 51 -14.36 14.39 -2.43
CA PHE A 51 -13.60 15.40 -1.74
C PHE A 51 -12.16 15.44 -2.21
N THR A 52 -11.53 16.61 -2.07
CA THR A 52 -10.09 16.81 -2.34
C THR A 52 -9.34 16.88 -1.01
N LEU A 53 -8.27 16.09 -0.87
CA LEU A 53 -7.37 16.20 0.28
C LEU A 53 -6.39 17.37 0.08
N PRO A 54 -6.34 18.34 1.02
CA PRO A 54 -5.28 19.35 1.04
C PRO A 54 -3.88 18.72 1.14
N ILE A 55 -2.87 19.43 0.63
CA ILE A 55 -1.46 19.03 0.77
C ILE A 55 -1.10 18.90 2.26
N ARG A 56 -0.31 17.89 2.62
CA ARG A 56 0.17 17.61 3.99
C ARG A 56 -0.97 17.41 5.00
N SER A 57 -2.11 16.86 4.55
CA SER A 57 -3.26 16.55 5.39
C SER A 57 -3.62 15.07 5.33
N GLY A 58 -4.57 14.66 6.19
CA GLY A 58 -5.20 13.35 6.12
C GLY A 58 -6.70 13.45 6.30
N LYS A 59 -7.46 12.58 5.64
CA LYS A 59 -8.90 12.43 5.83
C LYS A 59 -9.26 10.95 5.88
N ALA A 60 -10.21 10.61 6.74
CA ALA A 60 -10.82 9.30 6.80
C ALA A 60 -12.30 9.37 6.38
N TRP A 61 -12.77 8.31 5.74
CA TRP A 61 -14.13 8.18 5.20
C TRP A 61 -14.59 6.73 5.23
N LYS A 62 -15.90 6.51 5.22
CA LYS A 62 -16.49 5.17 5.13
C LYS A 62 -16.73 4.82 3.66
N ALA A 63 -16.44 3.57 3.30
CA ALA A 63 -16.78 3.00 2.00
C ALA A 63 -17.62 1.74 2.23
N PRO A 64 -18.94 1.78 1.98
CA PRO A 64 -19.80 0.61 2.12
C PRO A 64 -19.35 -0.55 1.22
N ALA A 65 -19.61 -1.78 1.64
CA ALA A 65 -19.35 -2.97 0.84
C ALA A 65 -20.00 -2.86 -0.56
N GLY A 66 -19.26 -3.25 -1.60
CA GLY A 66 -19.68 -3.15 -2.99
C GLY A 66 -19.45 -1.77 -3.63
N CYS A 67 -19.10 -0.73 -2.86
CA CYS A 67 -18.76 0.57 -3.42
C CYS A 67 -17.36 0.55 -4.06
N ILE A 68 -17.18 1.39 -5.08
CA ILE A 68 -15.88 1.62 -5.72
C ILE A 68 -15.29 2.92 -5.18
N VAL A 69 -14.09 2.84 -4.63
CA VAL A 69 -13.31 3.99 -4.16
C VAL A 69 -12.26 4.33 -5.21
N LYS A 70 -12.35 5.53 -5.78
CA LYS A 70 -11.35 6.08 -6.70
C LYS A 70 -10.46 7.07 -5.96
N ILE A 71 -9.14 6.89 -6.05
CA ILE A 71 -8.16 7.86 -5.59
C ILE A 71 -7.37 8.34 -6.81
N SER A 72 -7.32 9.66 -7.03
CA SER A 72 -6.74 10.25 -8.24
C SER A 72 -5.76 11.40 -7.95
N THR A 73 -4.99 11.78 -8.96
CA THR A 73 -4.00 12.86 -8.96
C THR A 73 -4.48 14.06 -9.79
N PRO A 74 -5.41 14.90 -9.30
CA PRO A 74 -6.06 15.94 -10.12
C PRO A 74 -5.13 17.09 -10.54
N GLU A 75 -3.99 17.26 -9.87
CA GLU A 75 -3.04 18.35 -10.09
C GLU A 75 -1.66 17.87 -10.58
N GLY A 76 -1.48 16.56 -10.77
CA GLY A 76 -0.20 15.96 -11.16
C GLY A 76 0.43 15.09 -10.05
N PRO A 77 1.75 14.83 -10.14
CA PRO A 77 2.42 13.81 -9.33
C PRO A 77 2.20 13.99 -7.83
N GLN A 78 1.61 12.96 -7.21
CA GLN A 78 1.32 12.96 -5.78
C GLN A 78 1.29 11.52 -5.28
N VAL A 79 1.90 11.28 -4.13
CA VAL A 79 1.88 10.00 -3.42
C VAL A 79 0.92 10.04 -2.23
N GLY A 80 0.43 8.87 -1.81
CA GLY A 80 -0.52 8.79 -0.71
C GLY A 80 -0.32 7.56 0.18
N ASP A 81 -0.44 7.78 1.48
CA ASP A 81 -0.34 6.73 2.50
C ASP A 81 -1.76 6.30 2.88
N LEU A 82 -2.17 5.09 2.49
CA LEU A 82 -3.53 4.60 2.73
C LEU A 82 -3.56 3.54 3.85
N ASN A 83 -4.46 3.72 4.80
CA ASN A 83 -4.88 2.72 5.78
C ASN A 83 -6.34 2.30 5.56
N ILE A 84 -6.65 1.06 5.93
CA ILE A 84 -7.95 0.42 5.70
C ILE A 84 -8.29 -0.45 6.90
N TRP A 85 -9.46 -0.20 7.48
CA TRP A 85 -10.05 -0.98 8.56
C TRP A 85 -11.41 -1.50 8.13
N ASN A 86 -11.88 -2.56 8.77
CA ASN A 86 -13.31 -2.88 8.78
C ASN A 86 -14.06 -1.76 9.53
N ALA A 87 -15.09 -1.20 8.92
CA ALA A 87 -15.86 -0.07 9.46
C ALA A 87 -16.55 -0.37 10.80
N HIS A 88 -16.84 -1.64 11.06
CA HIS A 88 -17.54 -2.11 12.26
C HIS A 88 -16.59 -2.75 13.28
N ASN A 89 -15.32 -2.95 12.92
CA ASN A 89 -14.32 -3.57 13.79
C ASN A 89 -12.88 -3.13 13.46
N PRO A 90 -12.36 -2.06 14.07
CA PRO A 90 -11.01 -1.56 13.81
C PRO A 90 -9.87 -2.53 14.15
N ARG A 91 -10.16 -3.63 14.88
CA ARG A 91 -9.17 -4.68 15.11
C ARG A 91 -8.87 -5.48 13.83
N GLU A 92 -9.84 -5.55 12.91
CA GLU A 92 -9.66 -6.04 11.55
C GLU A 92 -9.18 -4.90 10.66
N ARG A 93 -7.94 -4.98 10.20
CA ARG A 93 -7.28 -3.93 9.42
C ARG A 93 -6.30 -4.50 8.42
N PHE A 94 -5.91 -3.70 7.45
CA PHE A 94 -5.00 -4.10 6.39
C PHE A 94 -3.66 -4.61 6.93
N TRP A 95 -3.12 -5.64 6.29
CA TRP A 95 -1.87 -6.27 6.65
C TRP A 95 -0.90 -6.29 5.47
N ALA A 96 -0.08 -5.24 5.36
CA ALA A 96 0.89 -5.04 4.28
C ALA A 96 1.83 -6.25 4.11
N SER A 97 2.42 -6.73 5.20
CA SER A 97 3.37 -7.85 5.16
C SER A 97 2.76 -9.14 4.60
N ARG A 98 1.51 -9.46 4.95
CA ARG A 98 0.83 -10.65 4.44
C ARG A 98 0.40 -10.47 3.00
N THR A 99 -0.14 -9.31 2.66
CA THR A 99 -0.48 -8.95 1.28
C THR A 99 0.75 -9.08 0.38
N LYS A 100 1.91 -8.62 0.84
CA LYS A 100 3.20 -8.77 0.16
C LYS A 100 3.63 -10.23 -0.05
N GLN A 101 3.38 -11.09 0.94
CA GLN A 101 3.68 -12.52 0.81
C GLN A 101 2.76 -13.23 -0.18
N LEU A 102 1.50 -12.80 -0.27
CA LEU A 102 0.49 -13.43 -1.13
C LEU A 102 0.57 -12.95 -2.59
N HIS A 103 1.02 -11.70 -2.80
CA HIS A 103 1.12 -11.08 -4.13
C HIS A 103 2.58 -10.76 -4.49
N ALA A 104 3.04 -9.56 -4.16
CA ALA A 104 4.40 -9.09 -4.42
C ALA A 104 4.73 -7.86 -3.53
N SER A 105 5.94 -7.31 -3.68
CA SER A 105 6.35 -6.07 -3.01
C SER A 105 5.48 -4.85 -3.35
N HIS A 106 4.77 -4.91 -4.46
CA HIS A 106 3.92 -3.87 -5.02
C HIS A 106 2.66 -4.53 -5.57
N VAL A 107 1.54 -3.80 -5.55
CA VAL A 107 0.23 -4.33 -5.92
C VAL A 107 -0.39 -3.53 -7.07
N SER A 108 -1.17 -4.19 -7.91
CA SER A 108 -1.86 -3.55 -9.03
C SER A 108 -3.23 -4.21 -9.25
N THR A 109 -3.87 -3.92 -10.38
CA THR A 109 -5.19 -4.47 -10.75
C THR A 109 -5.26 -5.98 -10.51
N TYR A 110 -6.36 -6.39 -9.88
CA TYR A 110 -6.69 -7.74 -9.39
C TYR A 110 -6.06 -8.17 -8.07
N ASP A 111 -5.09 -7.43 -7.54
CA ASP A 111 -4.55 -7.75 -6.22
C ASP A 111 -5.54 -7.36 -5.10
N ARG A 112 -5.60 -8.23 -4.11
CA ARG A 112 -6.44 -8.09 -2.91
C ARG A 112 -5.65 -7.53 -1.76
N LEU A 113 -6.20 -6.56 -1.04
CA LEU A 113 -5.65 -6.03 0.21
C LEU A 113 -6.22 -6.84 1.38
N TRP A 114 -5.37 -7.62 2.05
CA TRP A 114 -5.80 -8.61 3.05
C TRP A 114 -5.81 -8.04 4.46
N SER A 115 -6.79 -8.47 5.27
CA SER A 115 -6.84 -8.16 6.70
C SER A 115 -5.85 -8.99 7.53
N ASN A 116 -5.54 -8.49 8.72
CA ASN A 116 -4.68 -9.13 9.72
C ASN A 116 -5.30 -10.38 10.37
N LEU A 117 -4.50 -11.11 11.14
CA LEU A 117 -4.99 -12.21 11.97
C LEU A 117 -5.85 -11.68 13.14
N PRO A 118 -6.90 -12.42 13.55
CA PRO A 118 -7.32 -13.74 13.06
C PRO A 118 -8.27 -13.71 11.85
N TYR A 119 -8.50 -12.55 11.22
CA TYR A 119 -9.55 -12.35 10.22
C TYR A 119 -9.19 -12.89 8.83
N MET A 120 -8.00 -12.52 8.31
CA MET A 120 -7.41 -13.07 7.08
C MET A 120 -8.37 -13.18 5.88
N ARG A 121 -9.01 -12.07 5.51
CA ARG A 121 -9.89 -11.98 4.33
C ARG A 121 -9.65 -10.69 3.53
N PRO A 122 -10.10 -10.61 2.27
CA PRO A 122 -9.99 -9.39 1.48
C PRO A 122 -10.79 -8.26 2.11
N LEU A 123 -10.15 -7.10 2.31
CA LEU A 123 -10.82 -5.84 2.65
C LEU A 123 -11.21 -5.08 1.39
N ALA A 124 -10.30 -5.02 0.42
CA ALA A 124 -10.50 -4.36 -0.86
C ALA A 124 -9.78 -5.10 -1.98
N THR A 125 -10.26 -4.93 -3.22
CA THR A 125 -9.60 -5.45 -4.42
C THR A 125 -9.34 -4.31 -5.39
N ILE A 126 -8.13 -4.20 -5.92
CA ILE A 126 -7.81 -3.20 -6.95
C ILE A 126 -8.48 -3.63 -8.25
N ILE A 127 -9.30 -2.77 -8.85
CA ILE A 127 -10.03 -3.07 -10.09
C ILE A 127 -9.53 -2.26 -11.29
N THR A 128 -8.83 -1.15 -11.03
CA THR A 128 -8.20 -0.31 -12.03
C THR A 128 -6.95 0.31 -11.46
N ASP A 129 -5.87 0.32 -12.22
CA ASP A 129 -4.61 1.02 -11.94
C ASP A 129 -4.14 1.63 -13.26
N THR A 130 -4.13 2.96 -13.37
CA THR A 130 -3.68 3.64 -14.59
C THR A 130 -2.17 3.68 -14.74
N LEU A 131 -1.41 3.28 -13.71
CA LEU A 131 0.05 3.19 -13.71
C LEU A 131 0.57 1.76 -13.89
N ASP A 132 -0.31 0.81 -14.23
CA ASP A 132 0.08 -0.59 -14.43
C ASP A 132 1.17 -0.78 -15.51
N TRP A 133 1.21 0.14 -16.49
CA TRP A 133 2.22 0.22 -17.54
C TRP A 133 3.64 0.45 -17.02
N TYR A 134 3.80 1.00 -15.81
CA TYR A 134 5.12 1.30 -15.23
C TYR A 134 5.96 0.03 -15.06
N GLY A 135 5.33 -1.09 -14.72
CA GLY A 135 5.97 -2.39 -14.63
C GLY A 135 7.10 -2.44 -13.58
N THR A 136 8.33 -2.58 -14.06
CA THR A 136 9.55 -2.59 -13.24
C THR A 136 10.64 -1.81 -13.96
N ASP A 137 11.22 -0.81 -13.29
CA ASP A 137 12.32 0.00 -13.84
C ASP A 137 13.67 -0.75 -13.83
N GLU A 138 14.70 -0.16 -14.42
CA GLU A 138 16.06 -0.71 -14.53
C GLU A 138 16.75 -0.96 -13.18
N HIS A 139 16.25 -0.34 -12.11
CA HIS A 139 16.75 -0.45 -10.73
C HIS A 139 15.86 -1.35 -9.86
N GLY A 140 14.82 -1.97 -10.44
CA GLY A 140 13.87 -2.83 -9.73
C GLY A 140 12.74 -2.07 -9.03
N GLY A 141 12.57 -0.79 -9.32
CA GLY A 141 11.51 0.07 -8.80
C GLY A 141 10.16 -0.22 -9.44
N ARG A 142 9.08 -0.12 -8.66
CA ARG A 142 7.69 -0.34 -9.11
C ARG A 142 6.74 0.61 -8.34
N VAL A 143 5.52 0.80 -8.84
CA VAL A 143 4.49 1.66 -8.22
C VAL A 143 3.61 0.91 -7.20
N HIS A 144 3.02 1.61 -6.24
CA HIS A 144 2.06 1.07 -5.24
C HIS A 144 2.68 0.08 -4.25
N ASP A 145 3.59 0.54 -3.40
CA ASP A 145 4.43 -0.34 -2.60
C ASP A 145 3.81 -0.83 -1.28
N LEU A 146 4.31 -1.99 -0.85
CA LEU A 146 4.12 -2.65 0.45
C LEU A 146 5.46 -2.87 1.20
N LEU A 147 6.49 -2.13 0.80
CA LEU A 147 7.85 -2.22 1.34
C LEU A 147 8.06 -1.21 2.47
N GLY A 148 7.56 0.00 2.28
CA GLY A 148 7.60 1.08 3.25
C GLY A 148 6.61 0.88 4.38
N THR A 149 6.73 1.75 5.39
CA THR A 149 5.79 1.84 6.50
C THR A 149 4.91 3.08 6.34
N ARG A 150 5.51 4.26 6.51
CA ARG A 150 4.97 5.61 6.34
C ARG A 150 6.05 6.60 6.78
N CYS A 151 6.02 7.84 6.29
CA CYS A 151 6.82 8.91 6.89
C CYS A 151 6.31 9.18 8.32
N ASP A 152 7.18 8.98 9.31
CA ASP A 152 6.80 8.98 10.73
C ASP A 152 7.74 9.88 11.59
N PRO A 153 7.18 10.71 12.50
CA PRO A 153 7.95 11.67 13.28
C PRO A 153 9.06 11.04 14.12
N TYR A 154 8.90 9.79 14.53
CA TYR A 154 9.90 9.09 15.32
C TYR A 154 11.16 8.80 14.51
N ILE A 155 11.07 8.53 13.20
CA ILE A 155 12.24 8.36 12.34
C ILE A 155 12.98 9.69 12.18
N ASN A 156 12.26 10.80 11.97
CA ASN A 156 12.92 12.11 11.84
C ASN A 156 13.57 12.55 13.16
N THR A 157 12.94 12.31 14.31
CA THR A 157 13.56 12.57 15.61
C THR A 157 14.80 11.70 15.85
N VAL A 158 14.76 10.42 15.46
CA VAL A 158 15.92 9.51 15.59
C VAL A 158 17.06 9.86 14.62
N LEU A 159 16.74 10.30 13.39
CA LEU A 159 17.74 10.59 12.35
C LEU A 159 18.26 12.04 12.36
N SER A 160 17.43 13.01 12.76
CA SER A 160 17.70 14.44 12.61
C SER A 160 17.51 15.26 13.90
N GLY A 161 17.06 14.65 14.99
CA GLY A 161 16.95 15.29 16.32
C GLY A 161 15.82 16.33 16.48
N GLY A 162 14.99 16.57 15.45
CA GLY A 162 13.89 17.54 15.48
C GLY A 162 12.52 16.92 15.76
N GLN A 163 11.65 17.65 16.46
CA GLN A 163 10.21 17.35 16.51
C GLN A 163 9.52 17.99 15.29
N TYR A 164 9.00 17.17 14.38
CA TYR A 164 8.29 17.66 13.19
C TYR A 164 6.90 17.02 13.09
N ASN A 165 5.85 17.82 13.27
CA ASN A 165 4.47 17.36 13.54
C ASN A 165 3.55 17.23 12.30
N PHE A 166 4.09 17.40 11.09
CA PHE A 166 3.36 17.32 9.81
C PHE A 166 3.79 16.12 8.97
N GLN A 167 3.67 14.93 9.53
CA GLN A 167 4.05 13.67 8.88
C GLN A 167 2.83 12.75 8.71
N CYS A 168 2.92 11.80 7.77
CA CYS A 168 1.81 10.95 7.37
C CYS A 168 1.18 10.20 8.55
N HIS A 169 1.99 9.71 9.48
CA HIS A 169 1.48 9.08 10.70
C HIS A 169 0.55 10.02 11.49
N SER A 170 1.00 11.25 11.79
CA SER A 170 0.18 12.22 12.53
C SER A 170 -1.07 12.65 11.76
N ASN A 171 -1.00 12.72 10.43
CA ASN A 171 -2.15 12.99 9.56
C ASN A 171 -3.19 11.88 9.63
N LEU A 172 -2.75 10.61 9.54
CA LEU A 172 -3.63 9.45 9.66
C LEU A 172 -4.25 9.37 11.06
N THR A 173 -3.45 9.55 12.10
CA THR A 173 -3.94 9.56 13.49
C THR A 173 -5.05 10.60 13.65
N ARG A 174 -4.82 11.86 13.26
CA ARG A 174 -5.85 12.92 13.33
C ARG A 174 -7.08 12.59 12.50
N ALA A 175 -6.91 11.99 11.32
CA ALA A 175 -8.00 11.64 10.42
C ALA A 175 -8.95 10.61 11.03
N VAL A 176 -8.44 9.68 11.84
CA VAL A 176 -9.25 8.58 12.40
C VAL A 176 -9.83 8.87 13.79
N LEU A 177 -9.36 9.92 14.50
CA LEU A 177 -9.92 10.32 15.80
C LEU A 177 -11.46 10.51 15.78
N PRO A 178 -12.08 11.17 14.78
CA PRO A 178 -13.53 11.34 14.74
C PRO A 178 -14.31 10.01 14.61
N TYR A 179 -13.64 8.93 14.22
CA TYR A 179 -14.20 7.59 14.09
C TYR A 179 -13.98 6.72 15.33
N GLY A 180 -13.41 7.29 16.41
CA GLY A 180 -13.17 6.59 17.67
C GLY A 180 -11.91 5.72 17.70
N LEU A 181 -11.05 5.83 16.68
CA LEU A 181 -9.73 5.20 16.65
C LEU A 181 -8.68 6.11 17.29
N ASN A 182 -7.52 5.54 17.61
CA ASN A 182 -6.37 6.27 18.13
C ASN A 182 -5.09 5.95 17.32
N GLU A 183 -3.98 6.55 17.73
CA GLU A 183 -2.68 6.37 17.10
C GLU A 183 -2.24 4.91 16.97
N GLY A 184 -2.56 4.06 17.97
CA GLY A 184 -2.22 2.64 17.97
C GLY A 184 -3.03 1.80 16.98
N ASP A 185 -4.09 2.36 16.38
CA ASP A 185 -4.86 1.71 15.32
C ASP A 185 -4.28 1.97 13.93
N VAL A 186 -3.45 3.00 13.76
CA VAL A 186 -2.71 3.30 12.52
C VAL A 186 -1.67 2.20 12.28
N HIS A 187 -1.55 1.76 11.04
CA HIS A 187 -0.73 0.60 10.67
C HIS A 187 0.09 0.88 9.41
N ASP A 188 0.94 -0.07 9.02
CA ASP A 188 1.70 0.01 7.77
C ASP A 188 0.74 0.21 6.59
N VAL A 189 1.12 1.15 5.71
CA VAL A 189 0.24 1.66 4.66
C VAL A 189 0.39 0.84 3.38
N ILE A 190 -0.49 1.10 2.42
CA ILE A 190 -0.17 0.97 1.00
C ILE A 190 0.23 2.35 0.51
N ASN A 191 1.42 2.48 -0.06
CA ASN A 191 1.96 3.73 -0.60
C ASN A 191 1.50 3.88 -2.05
N ILE A 192 0.33 4.47 -2.27
CA ILE A 192 -0.23 4.62 -3.61
C ILE A 192 0.55 5.66 -4.42
N PHE A 193 0.77 5.36 -5.70
CA PHE A 193 1.54 6.15 -6.68
C PHE A 193 3.04 6.28 -6.41
N GLN A 194 3.53 5.83 -5.26
CA GLN A 194 4.95 5.90 -4.92
C GLN A 194 5.75 4.84 -5.67
N VAL A 195 6.90 5.22 -6.22
CA VAL A 195 7.86 4.28 -6.80
C VAL A 195 8.91 3.92 -5.77
N THR A 196 9.06 2.62 -5.50
CA THR A 196 10.08 2.13 -4.56
C THR A 196 10.70 0.82 -5.02
N GLY A 197 11.83 0.46 -4.43
CA GLY A 197 12.47 -0.82 -4.66
C GLY A 197 13.55 -1.12 -3.61
N LEU A 198 14.27 -2.20 -3.84
CA LEU A 198 15.45 -2.57 -3.07
C LEU A 198 16.66 -2.60 -4.01
N ASP A 199 17.74 -1.93 -3.62
CA ASP A 199 18.98 -1.96 -4.41
C ASP A 199 19.69 -3.32 -4.34
N GLU A 200 20.84 -3.44 -5.01
CA GLU A 200 21.64 -4.67 -5.05
C GLU A 200 22.11 -5.15 -3.66
N GLN A 201 22.12 -4.27 -2.67
CA GLN A 201 22.46 -4.58 -1.27
C GLN A 201 21.21 -4.87 -0.42
N GLY A 202 20.01 -4.81 -1.01
CA GLY A 202 18.74 -5.01 -0.33
C GLY A 202 18.24 -3.80 0.44
N ARG A 203 18.73 -2.59 0.15
CA ARG A 203 18.36 -1.35 0.85
C ARG A 203 17.22 -0.64 0.12
N TYR A 204 16.29 -0.09 0.89
CA TYR A 204 15.11 0.60 0.38
C TYR A 204 15.46 1.94 -0.31
N PHE A 205 14.91 2.16 -1.51
CA PHE A 205 15.01 3.42 -2.23
C PHE A 205 13.62 3.91 -2.69
N MET A 206 13.55 5.19 -3.06
CA MET A 206 12.35 5.84 -3.57
C MET A 206 12.71 6.64 -4.82
N ASN A 207 11.83 6.61 -5.82
CA ASN A 207 11.94 7.39 -7.06
C ASN A 207 10.76 8.37 -7.19
N PRO A 208 10.88 9.40 -8.06
CA PRO A 208 9.78 10.29 -8.36
C PRO A 208 8.52 9.54 -8.81
N CYS A 209 7.36 10.03 -8.37
CA CYS A 209 6.06 9.51 -8.77
C CYS A 209 5.82 9.77 -10.27
N PRO A 210 5.48 8.75 -11.08
CA PRO A 210 5.25 8.90 -12.51
C PRO A 210 3.83 9.40 -12.85
N ALA A 211 2.96 9.57 -11.84
CA ALA A 211 1.58 9.95 -12.06
C ALA A 211 1.45 11.33 -12.71
N GLU A 212 0.66 11.41 -13.76
CA GLU A 212 0.25 12.63 -14.40
C GLU A 212 -1.09 13.12 -13.85
N LYS A 213 -1.55 14.26 -14.37
CA LYS A 213 -2.85 14.80 -14.04
C LYS A 213 -3.93 13.83 -14.52
N GLY A 214 -4.72 13.33 -13.57
CA GLY A 214 -5.87 12.47 -13.85
C GLY A 214 -5.58 10.98 -13.75
N ASP A 215 -4.35 10.58 -13.45
CA ASP A 215 -4.06 9.20 -13.06
C ASP A 215 -4.83 8.81 -11.79
N TYR A 216 -5.16 7.52 -11.69
CA TYR A 216 -5.96 7.01 -10.59
C TYR A 216 -5.78 5.52 -10.34
N ILE A 217 -6.15 5.12 -9.13
CA ILE A 217 -6.33 3.74 -8.72
C ILE A 217 -7.74 3.56 -8.16
N GLU A 218 -8.41 2.46 -8.51
CA GLU A 218 -9.76 2.12 -8.04
C GLU A 218 -9.74 0.84 -7.21
N PHE A 219 -10.48 0.86 -6.11
CA PHE A 219 -10.69 -0.27 -5.23
C PHE A 219 -12.17 -0.63 -5.16
N LEU A 220 -12.52 -1.90 -5.30
CA LEU A 220 -13.79 -2.42 -4.82
C LEU A 220 -13.68 -2.68 -3.32
N ALA A 221 -14.59 -2.12 -2.53
CA ALA A 221 -14.73 -2.45 -1.11
C ALA A 221 -15.38 -3.83 -0.95
N GLU A 222 -14.63 -4.81 -0.48
CA GLU A 222 -15.11 -6.20 -0.27
C GLU A 222 -15.91 -6.36 1.03
N GLN A 223 -15.79 -5.37 1.93
CA GLN A 223 -16.47 -5.27 3.21
C GLN A 223 -16.90 -3.80 3.40
N ASP A 224 -17.65 -3.50 4.45
CA ASP A 224 -17.78 -2.11 4.88
C ASP A 224 -16.44 -1.64 5.45
N LEU A 225 -15.85 -0.62 4.85
CA LEU A 225 -14.52 -0.14 5.19
C LEU A 225 -14.56 1.24 5.83
N LEU A 226 -13.63 1.46 6.76
CA LEU A 226 -13.12 2.78 7.10
C LEU A 226 -11.77 2.90 6.39
N MET A 227 -11.60 3.93 5.56
CA MET A 227 -10.35 4.21 4.86
C MET A 227 -9.81 5.54 5.34
N ALA A 228 -8.49 5.67 5.43
CA ALA A 228 -7.83 6.94 5.72
C ALA A 228 -6.63 7.12 4.82
N LEU A 229 -6.54 8.28 4.18
CA LEU A 229 -5.45 8.64 3.28
C LEU A 229 -4.72 9.85 3.86
N SER A 230 -3.39 9.79 3.88
CA SER A 230 -2.56 10.98 4.05
C SER A 230 -1.89 11.35 2.74
N LYS A 231 -1.99 12.64 2.38
CA LYS A 231 -1.32 13.24 1.23
C LYS A 231 -0.04 13.93 1.71
N TYR A 232 1.11 13.59 1.14
CA TYR A 232 2.36 14.29 1.41
C TYR A 232 3.16 14.54 0.14
N THR A 233 3.70 15.74 -0.03
CA THR A 233 4.59 16.02 -1.15
C THR A 233 5.98 15.48 -0.81
N PHE A 234 6.46 14.50 -1.57
CA PHE A 234 7.86 14.13 -1.53
C PHE A 234 8.65 15.17 -2.34
N GLU A 235 9.40 16.02 -1.66
CA GLU A 235 10.37 16.91 -2.30
C GLU A 235 11.62 16.08 -2.62
N TRP A 236 11.80 15.70 -3.89
CA TRP A 236 13.02 15.06 -4.34
C TRP A 236 14.15 16.09 -4.35
N ASN A 237 15.00 16.06 -3.32
CA ASN A 237 16.24 16.82 -3.27
C ASN A 237 17.31 16.04 -4.05
N GLY A 238 17.18 15.99 -5.37
CA GLY A 238 18.21 15.43 -6.21
C GLY A 238 19.33 16.44 -6.44
N SER A 239 20.53 16.00 -6.08
CA SER A 239 21.80 16.47 -6.62
C SER A 239 22.10 15.78 -7.94
#